data_AF-A0A6C0HUP0-F1
#
_entry.id   AF-A0A6C0HUP0-F1
#
_cell.length_a   1.000
_cell.length_b   1.000
_cell.length_c   1.000
_cell.angle_alpha   90.00
_cell.angle_beta   90.00
_cell.angle_gamma   90.00
#
_symmetry.space_group_name_H-M   'P 1'
#
loop_
_entity.id
_entity.type
_entity.pdbx_description
1 polymer ?
#
loop_
_entity_poly.entity_id
_entity_poly.type
_entity_poly.pdbx_seq_one_letter_code
_entity_poly.pdbx_strand_id
1 'polypeptide(L)'
;MNLICDVNMFQSNSLNFLDTKKNMVIDGVFTKIIYSDATVSLNGLYLHCPLESVSIPNFPISSSNSQHRFAGVSNAQTRNQIVSSYQENGRTIVTKKIPFLFSLTNPNNIHFIKELNRIEHEIIEFYKDFFKINKVNVYSLRNQLKSGNIRVIQRSEYDISHQTSPVNNIQGTLEQKHEMVKSLIIKISGVWENEMNVGVTFKFQM
;
A
#
# COMPACT_ATOMS: atom_id res chain seq x y z
N MET A 1 -7.82 -15.54 -6.85
CA MET A 1 -7.73 -15.92 -5.43
C MET A 1 -6.85 -14.89 -4.74
N ASN A 2 -7.34 -14.25 -3.67
CA ASN A 2 -6.58 -13.24 -2.91
C ASN A 2 -6.12 -13.90 -1.61
N LEU A 3 -4.95 -14.54 -1.62
CA LEU A 3 -4.33 -15.00 -0.39
C LEU A 3 -3.46 -13.88 0.17
N ILE A 4 -3.62 -13.63 1.46
CA ILE A 4 -2.92 -12.60 2.20
C ILE A 4 -2.12 -13.31 3.28
N CYS A 5 -0.81 -13.12 3.27
CA CYS A 5 0.12 -13.70 4.24
C CYS A 5 0.17 -12.82 5.49
N ASP A 6 0.20 -13.45 6.66
CA ASP A 6 0.60 -12.77 7.89
C ASP A 6 2.08 -12.41 7.83
N VAL A 7 2.46 -11.22 8.30
CA VAL A 7 3.85 -10.77 8.34
C VAL A 7 4.76 -11.72 9.13
N ASN A 8 4.23 -12.38 10.16
CA ASN A 8 4.96 -13.32 11.00
C ASN A 8 5.20 -14.68 10.32
N MET A 9 4.43 -14.98 9.26
CA MET A 9 4.55 -16.24 8.50
C MET A 9 5.42 -16.11 7.25
N PHE A 10 6.01 -14.93 7.01
CA PHE A 10 6.88 -14.75 5.86
C PHE A 10 8.11 -15.65 5.92
N GLN A 11 8.39 -16.33 4.81
CA GLN A 11 9.58 -17.15 4.62
C GLN A 11 10.24 -16.81 3.29
N SER A 12 11.52 -16.45 3.31
CA SER A 12 12.28 -16.05 2.12
C SER A 12 12.44 -17.19 1.10
N ASN A 13 12.52 -18.44 1.55
CA ASN A 13 12.61 -19.62 0.69
C ASN A 13 11.37 -19.87 -0.18
N SER A 14 10.24 -19.23 0.15
CA SER A 14 9.00 -19.30 -0.63
C SER A 14 8.97 -18.22 -1.74
N LEU A 15 10.02 -17.40 -1.85
CA LEU A 15 10.20 -16.47 -2.95
C LEU A 15 10.93 -17.12 -4.11
N ASN A 16 10.40 -16.88 -5.31
CA ASN A 16 11.00 -17.26 -6.56
C ASN A 16 11.21 -16.00 -7.41
N PHE A 17 12.40 -15.86 -7.98
CA PHE A 17 12.74 -14.78 -8.90
C PHE A 17 12.49 -15.24 -10.34
N LEU A 18 11.70 -14.47 -11.09
CA LEU A 18 11.49 -14.69 -12.52
C LEU A 18 12.54 -13.94 -13.34
N ASP A 19 12.45 -14.07 -14.67
CA ASP A 19 13.33 -13.35 -15.59
C ASP A 19 13.37 -11.84 -15.32
N THR A 20 14.60 -11.36 -15.27
CA THR A 20 14.94 -9.95 -15.15
C THR A 20 14.69 -9.23 -16.48
N LYS A 21 14.02 -8.08 -16.42
CA LYS A 21 13.72 -7.24 -17.59
C LYS A 21 14.21 -5.82 -17.38
N LYS A 22 14.51 -5.10 -18.46
CA LYS A 22 14.83 -3.66 -18.36
C LYS A 22 13.69 -2.93 -17.67
N ASN A 23 14.02 -2.13 -16.66
CA ASN A 23 13.05 -1.34 -15.94
C ASN A 23 12.67 -0.10 -16.77
N MET A 24 11.38 0.24 -16.80
CA MET A 24 10.89 1.41 -17.55
C MET A 24 10.89 2.70 -16.72
N VAL A 25 11.02 2.59 -15.40
CA VAL A 25 10.89 3.72 -14.46
C VAL A 25 12.25 4.20 -13.95
N ILE A 26 13.19 3.28 -13.77
CA ILE A 26 14.57 3.58 -13.36
C ILE A 26 15.52 3.07 -14.42
N ASP A 27 16.69 3.69 -14.53
CA ASP A 27 17.77 3.15 -15.34
C ASP A 27 18.37 1.93 -14.64
N GLY A 28 17.98 0.75 -15.09
CA GLY A 28 18.27 -0.51 -14.42
C GLY A 28 17.35 -1.62 -14.87
N VAL A 29 17.19 -2.63 -14.01
CA VAL A 29 16.41 -3.83 -14.27
C VAL A 29 15.34 -4.04 -13.18
N PHE A 30 14.36 -4.86 -13.52
CA PHE A 30 13.29 -5.30 -12.66
C PHE A 30 13.17 -6.82 -12.74
N THR A 31 13.23 -7.44 -11.57
CA THR A 31 13.07 -8.88 -11.39
C THR A 31 11.76 -9.12 -10.65
N LYS A 32 10.80 -9.76 -11.32
CA LYS A 32 9.50 -10.05 -10.71
C LYS A 32 9.64 -11.17 -9.69
N ILE A 33 8.98 -11.03 -8.54
CA ILE A 33 8.88 -12.11 -7.56
C ILE A 33 7.55 -12.86 -7.70
N ILE A 34 7.62 -14.16 -7.46
CA ILE A 34 6.50 -15.04 -7.18
C ILE A 34 6.65 -15.53 -5.75
N TYR A 35 5.58 -15.47 -4.97
CA TYR A 35 5.54 -16.08 -3.65
C TYR A 35 4.73 -17.36 -3.74
N SER A 36 5.31 -18.50 -3.38
CA SER A 36 4.66 -19.80 -3.55
C SER A 36 5.08 -20.80 -2.51
N ASP A 37 4.12 -21.63 -2.11
CA ASP A 37 4.32 -22.83 -1.29
C ASP A 37 3.81 -24.07 -2.03
N ALA A 38 3.67 -25.19 -1.33
CA ALA A 38 3.20 -26.46 -1.89
C ALA A 38 1.74 -26.43 -2.42
N THR A 39 0.95 -25.43 -2.02
CA THR A 39 -0.49 -25.32 -2.28
C THR A 39 -0.86 -24.14 -3.16
N VAL A 40 -0.02 -23.10 -3.21
CA VAL A 40 -0.34 -21.87 -3.94
C VAL A 40 0.86 -21.19 -4.55
N SER A 41 0.61 -20.44 -5.64
CA SER A 41 1.53 -19.49 -6.24
C SER A 41 0.86 -18.14 -6.46
N LEU A 42 1.51 -17.07 -6.00
CA LEU A 42 1.01 -15.70 -6.02
C LEU A 42 1.91 -14.80 -6.86
N ASN A 43 1.27 -13.91 -7.62
CA ASN A 43 1.93 -12.88 -8.44
C ASN A 43 2.47 -11.73 -7.58
N GLY A 44 3.45 -12.03 -6.73
CA GLY A 44 4.01 -11.18 -5.70
C GLY A 44 3.62 -11.65 -4.30
N LEU A 45 4.27 -11.05 -3.29
CA LEU A 45 3.97 -11.28 -1.89
C LEU A 45 2.89 -10.28 -1.43
N TYR A 46 1.82 -10.79 -0.82
CA TYR A 46 0.71 -9.99 -0.30
C TYR A 46 0.68 -10.11 1.21
N LEU A 47 0.91 -9.03 1.94
CA LEU A 47 1.03 -9.01 3.40
C LEU A 47 -0.16 -8.29 4.03
N HIS A 48 -0.74 -8.90 5.05
CA HIS A 48 -1.70 -8.25 5.93
C HIS A 48 -0.99 -7.18 6.74
N CYS A 49 -1.51 -5.95 6.73
CA CYS A 49 -0.86 -4.81 7.36
C CYS A 49 -1.90 -4.06 8.22
N PRO A 50 -2.22 -4.53 9.43
CA PRO A 50 -3.27 -3.93 10.26
C PRO A 50 -2.73 -2.68 10.99
N LEU A 51 -2.19 -1.71 10.24
CA LEU A 51 -1.86 -0.40 10.80
C LEU A 51 -3.14 0.30 11.24
N GLU A 52 -3.11 0.86 12.43
CA GLU A 52 -4.19 1.66 12.99
C GLU A 52 -4.08 3.08 12.47
N SER A 53 -5.15 3.53 11.81
CA SER A 53 -5.22 4.90 11.28
C SER A 53 -5.42 5.91 12.40
N VAL A 54 -4.89 7.11 12.19
CA VAL A 54 -5.21 8.28 13.00
C VAL A 54 -6.32 9.03 12.28
N SER A 55 -7.49 9.17 12.91
CA SER A 55 -8.53 10.07 12.42
C SER A 55 -7.97 11.49 12.38
N ILE A 56 -8.05 12.14 11.22
CA ILE A 56 -7.81 13.59 11.16
C ILE A 56 -8.96 14.21 11.96
N PRO A 57 -8.71 14.89 13.10
CA PRO A 57 -9.77 15.64 13.75
C PRO A 57 -10.27 16.65 12.71
N ASN A 58 -11.57 16.60 12.40
CA ASN A 58 -12.22 17.67 11.65
C ASN A 58 -11.98 18.96 12.44
N PHE A 59 -11.03 19.78 12.00
CA PHE A 59 -10.84 21.08 12.62
C PHE A 59 -12.10 21.90 12.35
N PRO A 60 -12.84 22.34 13.39
CA PRO A 60 -13.80 23.41 13.19
C PRO A 60 -13.01 24.63 12.69
N ILE A 61 -13.50 25.23 11.61
CA ILE A 61 -12.99 26.52 11.13
C ILE A 61 -13.38 27.55 12.19
N SER A 62 -12.52 27.75 13.18
CA SER A 62 -12.60 28.89 14.10
C SER A 62 -11.21 29.42 14.37
N SER A 63 -11.10 30.70 14.13
CA SER A 63 -9.94 31.57 14.18
C SER A 63 -9.12 31.52 15.48
N SER A 64 -7.84 31.85 15.32
CA SER A 64 -6.86 32.36 16.31
C SER A 64 -6.20 31.40 17.31
N ASN A 65 -4.88 31.30 17.12
CA ASN A 65 -3.81 31.27 18.13
C ASN A 65 -3.84 30.21 19.24
N SER A 66 -3.11 29.12 19.00
CA SER A 66 -2.17 28.57 19.99
C SER A 66 -1.18 27.61 19.31
N GLN A 67 0.10 27.97 19.35
CA GLN A 67 1.21 27.16 18.87
C GLN A 67 1.53 26.07 19.90
N HIS A 68 1.19 24.82 19.62
CA HIS A 68 1.85 23.66 20.24
C HIS A 68 1.98 22.48 19.24
N ARG A 69 3.21 22.32 18.74
CA ARG A 69 3.90 21.08 18.37
C ARG A 69 3.12 19.99 17.59
N PHE A 70 2.88 20.23 16.31
CA PHE A 70 2.83 19.19 15.27
C PHE A 70 3.76 19.57 14.12
N ALA A 71 5.04 19.22 14.24
CA ALA A 71 6.00 19.38 13.15
C ALA A 71 5.70 18.31 12.08
N GLY A 72 4.84 18.63 11.11
CA GLY A 72 4.64 17.80 9.91
C GLY A 72 3.26 17.84 9.25
N VAL A 73 2.25 18.49 9.84
CA VAL A 73 0.85 18.40 9.34
C VAL A 73 0.51 19.45 8.28
N SER A 74 1.37 20.42 7.97
CA SER A 74 1.00 21.58 7.14
C SER A 74 0.81 21.33 5.65
N ASN A 75 1.09 20.14 5.10
CA ASN A 75 0.90 19.85 3.66
C ASN A 75 0.01 18.63 3.35
N ALA A 76 -0.64 18.02 4.35
CA ALA A 76 -1.53 16.87 4.14
C ALA A 76 -2.93 17.27 3.64
N GLN A 77 -3.05 18.33 2.83
CA GLN A 77 -4.30 18.67 2.14
C GLN A 77 -4.61 17.63 1.05
N THR A 78 -5.37 16.63 1.48
CA THR A 78 -6.44 15.86 0.83
C THR A 78 -6.78 16.22 -0.62
N ARG A 79 -5.93 15.83 -1.58
CA ARG A 79 -6.41 15.52 -2.94
C ARG A 79 -6.52 13.99 -3.06
N ASN A 80 -7.74 13.49 -2.88
CA ASN A 80 -8.11 12.14 -3.31
C ASN A 80 -8.02 12.14 -4.83
N GLN A 81 -7.02 11.45 -5.38
CA GLN A 81 -6.83 11.37 -6.82
C GLN A 81 -7.56 10.14 -7.34
N ILE A 82 -8.53 10.34 -8.24
CA ILE A 82 -9.05 9.23 -9.05
C ILE A 82 -7.91 8.78 -9.95
N VAL A 83 -7.50 7.51 -9.78
CA VAL A 83 -6.42 6.89 -10.56
C VAL A 83 -6.99 6.28 -11.84
N SER A 84 -8.17 5.65 -11.74
CA SER A 84 -8.88 5.08 -12.88
C SER A 84 -10.37 4.90 -12.58
N SER A 85 -11.17 4.91 -13.64
CA SER A 85 -12.57 4.47 -13.62
C SER A 85 -12.88 3.65 -14.87
N TYR A 86 -13.61 2.55 -14.71
CA TYR A 86 -14.04 1.72 -15.84
C TYR A 86 -15.33 0.95 -15.51
N GLN A 87 -15.99 0.42 -16.54
CA GLN A 87 -17.20 -0.38 -16.42
C GLN A 87 -16.85 -1.87 -16.45
N GLU A 88 -17.39 -2.65 -15.51
CA GLU A 88 -17.23 -4.10 -15.44
C GLU A 88 -18.57 -4.71 -15.02
N ASN A 89 -19.17 -5.55 -15.87
CA ASN A 89 -20.44 -6.23 -15.60
C ASN A 89 -21.59 -5.30 -15.11
N GLY A 90 -21.72 -4.10 -15.70
CA GLY A 90 -22.75 -3.12 -15.32
C GLY A 90 -22.45 -2.32 -14.04
N ARG A 91 -21.25 -2.47 -13.46
CA ARG A 91 -20.77 -1.69 -12.31
C ARG A 91 -19.71 -0.69 -12.73
N THR A 92 -19.75 0.49 -12.13
CA THR A 92 -18.64 1.44 -12.21
C THR A 92 -17.63 1.11 -11.14
N ILE A 93 -16.40 0.85 -11.56
CA ILE A 93 -15.28 0.59 -10.68
C ILE A 93 -14.41 1.83 -10.63
N VAL A 94 -14.23 2.39 -9.44
CA VAL A 94 -13.41 3.57 -9.21
C VAL A 94 -12.21 3.20 -8.34
N THR A 95 -11.02 3.50 -8.83
CA THR A 95 -9.78 3.37 -8.07
C THR A 95 -9.32 4.75 -7.62
N LYS A 96 -9.14 4.94 -6.31
CA LYS A 96 -8.68 6.19 -5.71
C LYS A 96 -7.34 5.98 -5.03
N LYS A 97 -6.48 7.00 -5.06
CA LYS A 97 -5.27 7.07 -4.23
C LYS A 97 -5.52 8.03 -3.07
N ILE A 98 -5.75 7.47 -1.89
CA ILE A 98 -6.12 8.21 -0.68
C ILE A 98 -4.92 8.29 0.30
N PRO A 99 -4.79 9.36 1.09
CA PRO A 99 -3.85 9.38 2.19
C PRO A 99 -4.32 8.45 3.33
N PHE A 100 -3.38 7.76 3.97
CA PHE A 100 -3.61 6.98 5.17
C PHE A 100 -2.54 7.36 6.20
N LEU A 101 -3.00 7.94 7.29
CA LEU A 101 -2.16 8.46 8.37
C LEU A 101 -2.19 7.46 9.52
N PHE A 102 -1.04 7.23 10.13
CA PHE A 102 -0.90 6.32 11.27
C PHE A 102 0.16 6.85 12.23
N SER A 103 0.02 6.51 13.51
CA SER A 103 0.97 6.93 14.53
C SER A 103 2.20 6.02 14.56
N LEU A 104 3.39 6.62 14.61
CA LEU A 104 4.67 5.91 14.83
C LEU A 104 4.92 5.57 16.31
N THR A 105 4.09 6.07 17.22
CA THR A 105 4.20 5.81 18.66
C THR A 105 3.21 4.75 19.14
N ASN A 106 2.23 4.36 18.32
CA ASN A 106 1.30 3.29 18.64
C ASN A 106 2.06 1.94 18.67
N PRO A 107 1.99 1.16 19.76
CA PRO A 107 2.73 -0.10 19.89
C PRO A 107 2.41 -1.14 18.81
N ASN A 108 1.13 -1.25 18.40
CA ASN A 108 0.71 -2.17 17.34
C ASN A 108 1.34 -1.74 16.01
N ASN A 109 1.27 -0.45 15.67
CA ASN A 109 1.91 0.07 14.47
C ASN A 109 3.44 -0.15 14.49
N ILE A 110 4.10 0.10 15.63
CA ILE A 110 5.54 -0.13 15.79
C ILE A 110 5.89 -1.60 15.50
N HIS A 111 5.10 -2.54 16.02
CA HIS A 111 5.30 -3.97 15.76
C HIS A 111 5.23 -4.28 14.27
N PHE A 112 4.15 -3.89 13.58
CA PHE A 112 4.02 -4.17 12.14
C PHE A 112 5.06 -3.45 11.29
N ILE A 113 5.43 -2.23 11.62
CA ILE A 113 6.51 -1.50 10.92
C ILE A 113 7.84 -2.25 11.06
N LYS A 114 8.15 -2.79 12.24
CA LYS A 114 9.36 -3.59 12.45
C LYS A 114 9.37 -4.85 11.58
N GLU A 115 8.27 -5.60 11.57
CA GLU A 115 8.16 -6.82 10.74
C GLU A 115 8.26 -6.51 9.24
N LEU A 116 7.61 -5.45 8.76
CA LEU A 116 7.70 -5.05 7.35
C LEU A 116 9.12 -4.62 6.96
N ASN A 117 9.85 -3.95 7.86
CA ASN A 117 11.25 -3.61 7.64
C ASN A 117 12.14 -4.85 7.58
N ARG A 118 11.87 -5.86 8.44
CA ARG A 118 12.57 -7.15 8.44
C ARG A 118 12.34 -7.88 7.11
N ILE A 119 11.09 -7.97 6.67
CA ILE A 119 10.72 -8.61 5.41
C ILE A 119 11.38 -7.92 4.21
N GLU A 120 11.36 -6.59 4.14
CA GLU A 120 12.05 -5.84 3.08
C GLU A 120 13.55 -6.16 3.04
N HIS A 121 14.19 -6.22 4.21
CA HIS A 121 15.60 -6.59 4.31
C HIS A 121 15.88 -8.01 3.84
N GLU A 122 15.10 -8.99 4.31
CA GLU A 122 15.26 -10.39 3.93
C GLU A 122 15.06 -10.62 2.43
N ILE A 123 14.11 -9.92 1.79
CA ILE A 123 13.90 -9.99 0.34
C ILE A 123 15.14 -9.50 -0.41
N ILE A 124 15.69 -8.35 0.01
CA ILE A 124 16.85 -7.75 -0.65
C ILE A 124 18.09 -8.62 -0.49
N GLU A 125 18.37 -9.12 0.72
CA GLU A 125 19.52 -10.00 0.95
C GLU A 125 19.38 -11.33 0.22
N PHE A 126 18.19 -11.95 0.23
CA PHE A 126 17.94 -13.17 -0.54
C PHE A 126 18.16 -12.96 -2.05
N TYR A 127 17.73 -11.82 -2.59
CA TYR A 127 17.99 -11.47 -3.99
C TYR A 127 19.49 -11.30 -4.27
N LYS A 128 20.22 -10.59 -3.41
CA LYS A 128 21.66 -10.36 -3.57
C LYS A 128 22.44 -11.68 -3.52
N ASP A 129 22.06 -12.57 -2.61
CA ASP A 129 22.65 -13.89 -2.47
C ASP A 129 22.34 -14.79 -3.67
N PHE A 130 21.13 -14.70 -4.24
CA PHE A 130 20.74 -15.47 -5.42
C PHE A 130 21.52 -15.05 -6.67
N PHE A 131 21.59 -13.74 -6.93
CA PHE A 131 22.27 -13.19 -8.12
C PHE A 131 23.76 -12.91 -7.92
N LYS A 132 24.30 -13.14 -6.71
CA LYS A 132 25.70 -12.89 -6.33
C LYS A 132 26.15 -11.45 -6.60
N ILE A 133 25.29 -10.49 -6.24
CA ILE A 133 25.57 -9.05 -6.40
C ILE A 133 25.93 -8.40 -5.06
N ASN A 134 26.75 -7.35 -5.11
CA ASN A 134 27.08 -6.52 -3.95
C ASN A 134 26.72 -5.06 -4.24
N LYS A 135 25.44 -4.72 -4.02
CA LYS A 135 24.88 -3.38 -4.26
C LYS A 135 24.32 -2.79 -2.98
N VAL A 136 24.19 -1.47 -2.96
CA VAL A 136 23.68 -0.73 -1.81
C VAL A 136 22.17 -0.95 -1.68
N ASN A 137 21.73 -1.30 -0.48
CA ASN A 137 20.32 -1.56 -0.20
C ASN A 137 19.55 -0.24 -0.08
N VAL A 138 18.44 -0.15 -0.81
CA VAL A 138 17.50 0.96 -0.75
C VAL A 138 16.19 0.47 -0.13
N TYR A 139 15.97 0.87 1.13
CA TYR A 139 14.81 0.49 1.94
C TYR A 139 13.61 1.43 1.73
N SER A 140 13.06 1.43 0.52
CA SER A 140 11.96 2.32 0.12
C SER A 140 10.68 2.10 0.94
N LEU A 141 10.34 0.86 1.29
CA LEU A 141 9.17 0.56 2.11
C LEU A 141 9.38 1.09 3.53
N ARG A 142 10.52 0.80 4.15
CA ARG A 142 10.90 1.36 5.45
C ARG A 142 10.85 2.88 5.47
N ASN A 143 11.41 3.53 4.46
CA ASN A 143 11.43 4.98 4.38
C ASN A 143 10.01 5.55 4.25
N GLN A 144 9.15 4.89 3.48
CA GLN A 144 7.75 5.27 3.34
C GLN A 144 6.95 5.05 4.63
N LEU A 145 7.25 4.00 5.41
CA LEU A 145 6.57 3.74 6.69
C LEU A 145 7.01 4.72 7.78
N LYS A 146 8.27 5.19 7.77
CA LYS A 146 8.80 6.17 8.72
C LYS A 146 8.14 7.55 8.62
N SER A 147 7.39 7.85 7.57
CA SER A 147 6.72 9.14 7.43
C SER A 147 5.44 9.25 8.27
N GLY A 148 4.87 8.13 8.73
CA GLY A 148 3.52 8.10 9.35
C GLY A 148 2.38 8.43 8.37
N ASN A 149 2.68 8.52 7.07
CA ASN A 149 1.75 8.90 6.01
C ASN A 149 2.04 8.12 4.73
N ILE A 150 1.10 7.26 4.35
CA ILE A 150 1.19 6.44 3.13
C ILE A 150 0.04 6.78 2.18
N ARG A 151 0.21 6.48 0.90
CA ARG A 151 -0.86 6.57 -0.09
C ARG A 151 -1.39 5.18 -0.39
N VAL A 152 -2.68 4.97 -0.17
CA VAL A 152 -3.36 3.68 -0.34
C VAL A 152 -4.22 3.71 -1.59
N ILE A 153 -4.14 2.65 -2.38
CA ILE A 153 -5.00 2.42 -3.53
C ILE A 153 -6.29 1.77 -3.01
N GLN A 154 -7.38 2.52 -3.02
CA GLN A 154 -8.70 2.05 -2.60
C GLN A 154 -9.56 1.76 -3.84
N ARG A 155 -10.13 0.56 -3.90
CA ARG A 155 -11.11 0.19 -4.93
C ARG A 155 -12.53 0.28 -4.36
N SER A 156 -13.42 0.94 -5.10
CA SER A 156 -14.85 1.04 -4.78
C SER A 156 -15.69 0.66 -5.99
N GLU A 157 -16.75 -0.10 -5.75
CA GLU A 157 -17.73 -0.52 -6.75
C GLU A 157 -19.05 0.22 -6.52
N TYR A 158 -19.65 0.71 -7.59
CA TYR A 158 -20.95 1.38 -7.58
C TYR A 158 -21.87 0.67 -8.59
N ASP A 159 -23.04 0.21 -8.13
CA ASP A 159 -24.09 -0.35 -8.98
C ASP A 159 -24.84 0.79 -9.71
N ILE A 160 -25.12 0.61 -11.02
CA ILE A 160 -25.87 1.58 -11.83
C ILE A 160 -27.38 1.28 -11.84
N SER A 161 -27.82 0.18 -11.21
CA SER A 161 -29.24 -0.14 -11.11
C SER A 161 -29.95 0.92 -10.24
N HIS A 162 -30.73 1.78 -10.90
CA HIS A 162 -31.63 2.83 -10.38
C HIS A 162 -31.16 4.30 -10.43
N GLN A 163 -30.46 4.74 -11.47
CA GLN A 163 -30.42 6.18 -11.81
C GLN A 163 -31.03 6.46 -13.19
N THR A 164 -32.35 6.36 -13.28
CA THR A 164 -33.15 7.09 -14.27
C THR A 164 -33.84 8.25 -13.58
N SER A 165 -33.09 9.31 -13.25
CA SER A 165 -33.62 10.68 -13.05
C SER A 165 -32.48 11.69 -12.93
N PRO A 166 -32.48 12.79 -13.69
CA PRO A 166 -31.53 13.88 -13.50
C PRO A 166 -32.09 14.84 -12.45
N VAL A 167 -31.68 14.72 -11.18
CA VAL A 167 -32.06 15.70 -10.14
C VAL A 167 -30.91 15.95 -9.17
N ASN A 168 -30.49 17.22 -9.13
CA ASN A 168 -29.64 17.82 -8.11
C ASN A 168 -30.25 17.57 -6.71
N ASN A 169 -29.46 16.97 -5.81
CA ASN A 169 -29.60 16.88 -4.34
C ASN A 169 -29.38 15.44 -3.86
N ILE A 170 -28.12 15.09 -3.64
CA ILE A 170 -27.74 13.85 -2.96
C ILE A 170 -27.79 14.12 -1.45
N GLN A 171 -28.97 13.98 -0.87
CA GLN A 171 -29.13 13.63 0.55
C GLN A 171 -29.81 12.26 0.58
N GLY A 172 -29.12 11.25 0.05
CA GLY A 172 -29.56 9.86 0.08
C GLY A 172 -29.20 9.22 1.42
N THR A 173 -30.22 8.80 2.16
CA THR A 173 -30.12 7.91 3.32
C THR A 173 -29.30 6.68 2.97
N LEU A 174 -28.07 6.63 3.50
CA LEU A 174 -27.19 5.47 3.46
C LEU A 174 -27.81 4.38 4.34
N GLU A 175 -28.49 3.42 3.71
CA GLU A 175 -28.68 2.11 4.34
C GLU A 175 -27.29 1.57 4.67
N GLN A 176 -27.07 1.31 5.97
CA GLN A 176 -25.82 0.80 6.53
C GLN A 176 -25.57 -0.62 6.03
N LYS A 177 -25.07 -0.73 4.81
CA LYS A 177 -24.38 -1.93 4.34
C LYS A 177 -23.15 -2.06 5.25
N HIS A 178 -23.14 -3.08 6.12
CA HIS A 178 -22.03 -3.43 7.01
C HIS A 178 -20.70 -3.21 6.27
N GLU A 179 -20.06 -2.07 6.50
CA GLU A 179 -18.84 -1.71 5.79
C GLU A 179 -17.76 -2.60 6.39
N MET A 180 -17.42 -3.70 5.70
CA MET A 180 -16.27 -4.52 6.07
C MET A 180 -15.10 -3.57 6.26
N VAL A 181 -14.50 -3.60 7.45
CA VAL A 181 -13.28 -2.86 7.75
C VAL A 181 -12.26 -3.23 6.66
N LYS A 182 -12.02 -2.31 5.72
CA LYS A 182 -11.11 -2.56 4.61
C LYS A 182 -9.71 -2.71 5.21
N SER A 183 -9.23 -3.94 5.23
CA SER A 183 -7.90 -4.25 5.72
C SER A 183 -6.85 -3.70 4.77
N LEU A 184 -5.85 -3.02 5.31
CA LEU A 184 -4.71 -2.53 4.56
C LEU A 184 -3.81 -3.71 4.18
N ILE A 185 -3.48 -3.81 2.89
CA ILE A 185 -2.63 -4.85 2.33
C ILE A 185 -1.41 -4.19 1.68
N ILE A 186 -0.24 -4.80 1.89
CA ILE A 186 0.97 -4.45 1.15
C ILE A 186 1.22 -5.53 0.11
N LYS A 187 1.35 -5.14 -1.15
CA LYS A 187 1.86 -6.02 -2.19
C LYS A 187 3.31 -5.66 -2.49
N ILE A 188 4.22 -6.62 -2.38
CA ILE A 188 5.58 -6.53 -2.93
C ILE A 188 5.60 -7.31 -4.24
N SER A 189 5.96 -6.66 -5.35
CA SER A 189 5.85 -7.24 -6.71
C SER A 189 7.16 -7.68 -7.32
N GLY A 190 8.28 -7.15 -6.85
CA GLY A 190 9.59 -7.47 -7.39
C GLY A 190 10.71 -6.70 -6.73
N VAL A 191 11.91 -6.95 -7.22
CA VAL A 191 13.14 -6.26 -6.87
C VAL A 191 13.57 -5.45 -8.08
N TRP A 192 13.95 -4.20 -7.86
CA TRP A 192 14.59 -3.37 -8.85
C TRP A 192 16.06 -3.21 -8.51
N GLU A 193 16.88 -3.07 -9.54
CA GLU A 193 18.33 -3.00 -9.41
C GLU A 193 18.86 -2.02 -10.46
N ASN A 194 19.74 -1.11 -10.07
CA ASN A 194 20.54 -0.31 -11.00
C ASN A 194 22.03 -0.57 -10.77
N GLU A 195 22.93 0.20 -11.38
CA GLU A 195 24.38 -0.03 -11.24
C GLU A 195 24.86 -0.07 -9.79
N MET A 196 24.27 0.76 -8.92
CA MET A 196 24.77 0.98 -7.56
C MET A 196 23.86 0.42 -6.47
N ASN A 197 22.57 0.29 -6.75
CA ASN A 197 21.52 0.12 -5.75
C ASN A 197 20.58 -1.03 -6.09
N VAL A 198 19.97 -1.58 -5.05
CA VAL A 198 18.92 -2.59 -5.12
C VAL A 198 17.81 -2.27 -4.11
N GLY A 199 16.56 -2.49 -4.49
CA GLY A 199 15.42 -2.25 -3.60
C GLY A 199 14.16 -2.97 -4.06
N VAL A 200 13.09 -2.89 -3.26
CA VAL A 200 11.83 -3.54 -3.58
C VAL A 200 10.84 -2.60 -4.26
N THR A 201 9.95 -3.15 -5.07
CA THR A 201 8.75 -2.46 -5.58
C THR A 201 7.53 -2.93 -4.81
N PHE A 202 6.75 -1.98 -4.29
CA PHE A 202 5.58 -2.27 -3.47
C PHE A 202 4.41 -1.31 -3.72
N LYS A 203 3.23 -1.70 -3.26
CA LYS A 203 2.03 -0.84 -3.19
C LYS A 203 1.18 -1.14 -1.96
N PHE A 204 0.54 -0.11 -1.43
CA PHE A 204 -0.49 -0.22 -0.39
C PHE A 204 -1.89 -0.22 -1.04
N GLN A 205 -2.77 -1.11 -0.60
CA GLN A 205 -4.12 -1.24 -1.16
C GLN A 205 -5.19 -1.63 -0.13
N MET A 206 -6.44 -1.26 -0.42
CA MET A 206 -7.67 -1.49 0.36
C MET A 206 -8.86 -1.79 -0.56
#